data_AF-A0A9X0WAD6-F1
#
_entry.id   AF-A0A9X0WAD6-F1
#
_cell.length_a   1.000
_cell.length_b   1.000
_cell.length_c   1.000
_cell.angle_alpha   90.00
_cell.angle_beta   90.00
_cell.angle_gamma   90.00
#
_symmetry.space_group_name_H-M   'P 1'
#
loop_
_entity.id
_entity.type
_entity.pdbx_description
1 polymer ?
#
loop_
_entity_poly.entity_id
_entity_poly.type
_entity_poly.pdbx_seq_one_letter_code
_entity_poly.pdbx_strand_id
1 'polypeptide(L)' 'MEKAMSNRFPKGWDEERVNQVIAHYEGQSEDEQFADIEAAFEQEDMIMMAVPASLAPEIRALIARRPDR' A
#
# COMPACT_ATOMS: atom_id res chain seq x y z
N MET A 1 13.24 7.72 -33.08
CA MET A 1 13.54 6.63 -32.13
C MET A 1 12.63 6.80 -30.94
N GLU A 2 11.48 6.11 -30.93
CA GLU A 2 10.53 6.15 -29.83
C GLU A 2 11.22 5.66 -28.55
N LYS A 3 11.26 6.54 -27.55
CA LYS A 3 11.78 6.23 -26.23
C LYS A 3 10.85 5.17 -25.64
N ALA A 4 11.34 3.95 -25.45
CA ALA A 4 10.59 2.89 -24.80
C ALA A 4 9.98 3.46 -23.51
N MET A 5 8.65 3.58 -23.48
CA MET A 5 7.90 4.03 -22.32
C MET A 5 8.02 2.94 -21.27
N SER A 6 9.09 2.99 -20.48
CA SER A 6 9.19 2.21 -19.25
C SER A 6 7.89 2.44 -18.49
N ASN A 7 7.13 1.36 -18.26
CA ASN A 7 5.92 1.45 -17.44
C ASN A 7 6.30 2.19 -16.15
N ARG A 8 5.67 3.35 -15.90
CA ARG A 8 6.00 4.22 -14.76
C ARG A 8 5.56 3.60 -13.43
N PHE A 9 4.77 2.54 -13.52
CA PHE A 9 4.18 1.87 -12.38
C PHE A 9 4.95 0.61 -11.98
N PRO A 10 4.81 0.17 -10.71
CA PRO A 10 5.38 -1.09 -10.27
C PRO A 10 4.91 -2.28 -11.12
N LYS A 11 5.64 -3.39 -11.05
CA LYS A 11 5.26 -4.63 -11.74
C LYS A 11 3.82 -5.04 -11.35
N GLY A 12 2.97 -5.27 -12.34
CA GLY A 12 1.55 -5.63 -12.13
C GLY A 12 0.60 -4.44 -11.96
N TRP A 13 1.10 -3.21 -12.16
CA TRP A 13 0.30 -1.99 -12.17
C TRP A 13 0.29 -1.35 -13.55
N ASP A 14 -0.87 -0.87 -13.95
CA ASP A 14 -1.10 -0.05 -15.13
C ASP A 14 -1.86 1.22 -14.74
N GLU A 15 -2.06 2.11 -15.71
CA GLU A 15 -2.74 3.38 -15.50
C GLU A 15 -4.21 3.20 -15.09
N GLU A 16 -4.89 2.19 -15.64
CA GLU A 16 -6.27 1.89 -15.32
C GLU A 16 -6.43 1.53 -13.84
N ARG A 17 -5.61 0.60 -13.34
CA ARG A 17 -5.61 0.20 -11.94
C ARG A 17 -5.29 1.37 -11.01
N VAL A 18 -4.35 2.22 -11.39
CA VAL A 18 -4.02 3.43 -10.60
C VAL A 18 -5.22 4.35 -10.51
N ASN A 19 -5.89 4.63 -11.63
CA ASN A 19 -7.07 5.49 -11.65
C ASN A 19 -8.25 4.90 -10.85
N GLN A 20 -8.45 3.59 -10.90
CA GLN A 20 -9.46 2.90 -10.08
C GLN A 20 -9.21 3.08 -8.58
N VAL A 21 -7.96 2.93 -8.15
CA VAL A 21 -7.57 3.11 -6.74
C VAL A 21 -7.77 4.56 -6.30
N ILE A 22 -7.39 5.53 -7.13
CA ILE A 22 -7.61 6.96 -6.84
C ILE A 22 -9.10 7.25 -6.69
N ALA A 23 -9.92 6.82 -7.66
CA ALA A 23 -11.37 7.06 -7.63
C ALA A 23 -12.05 6.41 -6.42
N HIS A 24 -11.58 5.23 -5.99
CA HIS A 24 -12.08 4.55 -4.80
C HIS A 24 -11.85 5.39 -3.53
N TYR A 25 -10.62 5.85 -3.31
CA TYR A 25 -10.29 6.65 -2.12
C TYR A 25 -10.85 8.07 -2.18
N GLU A 26 -10.93 8.69 -3.35
CA GLU A 26 -11.55 10.03 -3.50
C GLU A 26 -13.07 10.00 -3.32
N GLY A 27 -13.72 8.87 -3.64
CA GLY A 27 -15.16 8.69 -3.50
C GLY A 27 -15.59 8.11 -2.15
N GLN A 28 -14.64 7.75 -1.28
CA GLN A 28 -14.93 7.08 -0.01
C GLN A 28 -15.58 8.03 0.99
N SER A 29 -16.69 7.59 1.60
CA SER A 29 -17.33 8.31 2.71
C SER A 29 -16.48 8.27 3.99
N GLU A 30 -16.75 9.18 4.93
CA GLU A 30 -16.05 9.20 6.22
C GLU A 30 -16.25 7.88 7.00
N ASP A 31 -17.46 7.30 6.95
CA ASP A 31 -17.78 6.03 7.60
C ASP A 31 -16.97 4.86 7.00
N GLU A 32 -16.81 4.83 5.68
CA GLU A 32 -16.01 3.82 4.99
C GLU A 32 -14.51 3.97 5.30
N GLN A 33 -14.00 5.21 5.34
CA GLN A 33 -12.62 5.48 5.77
C GLN A 33 -12.38 4.98 7.19
N PHE A 34 -13.34 5.21 8.08
CA PHE A 34 -13.27 4.77 9.47
C PHE A 34 -13.27 3.24 9.58
N ALA A 35 -14.17 2.55 8.86
CA ALA A 35 -14.25 1.10 8.83
C ALA A 35 -12.95 0.45 8.32
N ASP A 36 -12.31 1.01 7.28
CA ASP A 36 -11.03 0.52 6.77
C ASP A 36 -9.91 0.65 7.82
N ILE A 37 -9.91 1.75 8.58
CA ILE A 37 -8.95 1.96 9.66
C ILE A 37 -9.20 0.95 10.78
N GLU A 38 -10.44 0.78 11.25
CA GLU A 38 -10.77 -0.20 12.29
C GLU A 38 -10.41 -1.63 11.87
N ALA A 39 -10.72 -2.03 10.63
CA ALA A 39 -10.35 -3.33 10.11
C ALA A 39 -8.82 -3.56 10.08
N ALA A 40 -8.02 -2.52 9.88
CA ALA A 40 -6.57 -2.61 9.99
C ALA A 40 -6.09 -2.81 11.44
N PHE A 41 -6.81 -2.30 12.43
CA PHE A 41 -6.54 -2.53 13.86
C PHE A 41 -7.01 -3.90 14.36
N GLU A 42 -8.05 -4.46 13.76
CA GLU A 42 -8.64 -5.74 14.16
C GLU A 42 -7.95 -6.97 13.54
N GLN A 43 -6.99 -6.79 12.63
CA GLN A 43 -6.23 -7.89 12.03
C GLN A 43 -5.40 -8.66 13.08
N GLU A 44 -5.79 -9.90 13.38
CA GLU A 44 -5.19 -10.74 14.43
C GLU A 44 -3.72 -11.12 14.18
N ASP A 45 -3.29 -11.15 12.92
CA ASP A 45 -1.93 -11.50 12.48
C ASP A 45 -1.00 -10.28 12.32
N MET A 46 -1.55 -9.07 12.49
CA MET A 46 -0.83 -7.82 12.34
C MET A 46 -0.73 -7.08 13.67
N ILE A 47 0.38 -6.35 13.87
CA ILE A 47 0.60 -5.54 15.06
C ILE A 47 0.94 -4.12 14.63
N MET A 48 0.22 -3.13 15.15
CA MET A 48 0.59 -1.73 15.01
C MET A 48 1.64 -1.32 16.05
N MET A 49 2.73 -0.74 15.57
CA MET A 49 3.81 -0.24 16.43
C MET A 49 4.38 1.06 15.90
N ALA A 50 4.77 1.95 16.82
CA ALA A 50 5.50 3.16 16.46
C ALA A 50 6.92 2.81 16.00
N VAL A 51 7.32 3.33 14.84
CA VAL A 51 8.63 3.10 14.24
C VAL A 51 9.28 4.46 13.93
N PRO A 52 10.50 4.73 14.42
CA PRO A 52 11.27 5.88 13.97
C PRO A 52 11.43 5.88 12.45
N ALA A 53 11.13 7.01 11.80
CA ALA A 53 11.13 7.10 10.33
C ALA A 53 12.46 6.67 9.68
N SER A 54 13.59 6.90 10.36
CA SER A 54 14.92 6.45 9.91
C SER A 54 15.06 4.94 9.77
N LEU A 55 14.26 4.15 10.51
CA LEU A 55 14.29 2.69 10.50
C LEU A 55 13.29 2.06 9.51
N ALA A 56 12.39 2.86 8.91
CA ALA A 56 11.37 2.36 7.99
C ALA A 56 11.95 1.56 6.79
N PRO A 57 13.07 1.97 6.15
CA PRO A 57 13.65 1.19 5.06
C PRO A 57 14.15 -0.20 5.50
N GLU A 58 14.72 -0.30 6.70
CA GLU A 58 15.26 -1.55 7.24
C GLU A 58 14.15 -2.53 7.61
N ILE A 59 13.09 -2.04 8.25
CA ILE A 59 11.91 -2.84 8.60
C ILE A 59 11.22 -3.35 7.34
N ARG A 60 11.04 -2.49 6.32
CA ARG A 60 10.49 -2.92 5.03
C ARG A 60 11.33 -4.02 4.38
N ALA A 61 12.66 -3.91 4.45
CA ALA A 61 13.56 -4.92 3.93
C ALA A 61 13.49 -6.23 4.73
N LEU A 62 13.28 -6.17 6.06
CA LEU A 62 13.08 -7.35 6.90
C LEU A 62 11.80 -8.11 6.52
N ILE A 63 10.67 -7.39 6.38
CA ILE A 63 9.38 -7.96 5.99
C ILE A 63 9.50 -8.62 4.60
N ALA A 64 10.11 -7.95 3.63
CA ALA A 64 10.28 -8.48 2.27
C ALA A 64 11.15 -9.76 2.20
N ARG A 65 12.00 -10.02 3.20
CA ARG A 65 12.80 -11.27 3.30
C ARG A 65 12.04 -12.41 3.95
N ARG A 66 10.95 -12.10 4.66
CA ARG A 66 10.04 -13.07 5.27
C ARG A 66 8.60 -12.74 4.88
N PRO A 67 8.28 -12.71 3.57
CA PRO A 67 6.89 -12.75 3.15
C PRO A 67 6.33 -14.06 3.70
N ASP A 68 5.14 -14.01 4.26
CA ASP A 68 4.62 -15.02 5.16
C ASP A 68 4.76 -16.46 4.61
N ARG A 69 5.06 -17.39 5.51
CA ARG A 69 5.02 -18.83 5.25
C ARG A 69 3.58 -19.33 5.33
#